data_AF-A0A327V3F1-F1
#
_entry.id   AF-A0A327V3F1-F1
#
_cell.length_a   1.000
_cell.length_b   1.000
_cell.length_c   1.000
_cell.angle_alpha   90.00
_cell.angle_beta   90.00
_cell.angle_gamma   90.00
#
_symmetry.space_group_name_H-M   'P 1'
#
loop_
_entity.id
_entity.type
_entity.pdbx_description
1 polymer ?
#
loop_
_entity_poly.entity_id
_entity_poly.type
_entity_poly.pdbx_seq_one_letter_code
_entity_poly.pdbx_strand_id
1 'polypeptide(L)'
;PLAAVPVFPPRPSLRLTADVLAYCSAELPRWSTAAPPGPDDTPARLHATPRAPLHPAPCAAIRQTERIAKLRAWRCGERVVDTLTALRATAAGADNVLYPMKDALAAGATVGEVRTALREVWGGG
;
A
#
# COMPACT_ATOMS: atom_id res chain seq x y z
N PRO A 1 5.69 22.66 -11.73
CA PRO A 1 5.19 22.50 -10.34
C PRO A 1 5.09 21.02 -9.94
N LEU A 2 5.95 20.57 -9.02
CA LEU A 2 5.84 19.24 -8.41
C LEU A 2 4.58 19.24 -7.55
N ALA A 3 3.46 18.77 -8.09
CA ALA A 3 2.23 18.58 -7.31
C ALA A 3 2.58 17.67 -6.13
N ALA A 4 2.56 18.21 -4.92
CA ALA A 4 2.83 17.45 -3.71
C ALA A 4 1.86 16.27 -3.67
N VAL A 5 2.39 15.05 -3.71
CA VAL A 5 1.60 13.84 -3.49
C VAL A 5 1.02 13.99 -2.09
N PRO A 6 -0.32 14.10 -1.91
CA PRO A 6 -0.86 14.37 -0.60
C PRO A 6 -0.62 13.14 0.27
N VAL A 7 0.30 13.31 1.22
CA VAL A 7 0.61 12.37 2.29
C VAL A 7 -0.52 12.44 3.31
N PHE A 8 -0.87 11.33 3.96
CA PHE A 8 -1.88 11.34 5.01
C PHE A 8 -1.44 12.28 6.16
N PRO A 9 -2.38 12.88 6.92
CA PRO A 9 -2.03 13.61 8.14
C PRO A 9 -1.15 12.74 9.08
N PRO A 10 -0.37 13.35 10.00
CA PRO A 10 0.63 12.62 10.78
C PRO A 10 0.01 11.51 11.65
N ARG A 11 -1.14 11.78 12.27
CA ARG A 11 -1.84 10.80 13.12
C ARG A 11 -2.31 9.54 12.36
N PRO A 12 -3.06 9.62 11.25
CA PRO A 12 -3.44 8.44 10.47
C PRO A 12 -2.23 7.75 9.82
N SER A 13 -1.16 8.47 9.46
CA SER A 13 0.09 7.85 8.97
C SER A 13 0.75 6.97 10.03
N LEU A 14 0.83 7.45 11.28
CA LEU A 14 1.36 6.69 12.40
C LEU A 14 0.48 5.48 12.73
N ARG A 15 -0.85 5.65 12.72
CA ARG A 15 -1.78 4.54 12.92
C ARG A 15 -1.58 3.44 11.88
N LEU A 16 -1.56 3.80 10.60
CA LEU A 16 -1.35 2.82 9.52
C LEU A 16 -0.01 2.08 9.70
N THR A 17 1.05 2.78 10.11
CA THR A 17 2.35 2.17 10.40
C THR A 17 2.25 1.15 11.55
N ALA A 18 1.60 1.52 12.66
CA ALA A 18 1.39 0.62 13.79
C ALA A 18 0.56 -0.62 13.39
N ASP A 19 -0.49 -0.41 12.59
CA ASP A 19 -1.35 -1.48 12.09
C ASP A 19 -0.59 -2.47 11.20
N VAL A 20 0.31 -1.98 10.32
CA VAL A 20 1.22 -2.82 9.53
C VAL A 20 2.14 -3.64 10.43
N LEU A 21 2.78 -3.01 11.42
CA LEU A 21 3.68 -3.71 12.33
C LEU A 21 2.95 -4.79 13.14
N ALA A 22 1.77 -4.47 13.66
CA ALA A 22 0.93 -5.41 14.39
C ALA A 22 0.48 -6.58 13.50
N TYR A 23 0.06 -6.31 12.26
CA TYR A 23 -0.33 -7.33 11.30
C TYR A 23 0.85 -8.26 10.97
N CYS A 24 2.02 -7.70 10.64
CA CYS A 24 3.21 -8.49 10.34
C CYS A 24 3.68 -9.34 11.53
N SER A 25 3.62 -8.80 12.75
CA SER A 25 3.95 -9.55 13.96
C SER A 25 3.04 -10.77 14.16
N ALA A 26 1.74 -10.61 13.89
CA ALA A 26 0.75 -11.67 14.04
C ALA A 26 0.81 -12.72 12.92
N GLU A 27 0.89 -12.28 11.66
CA GLU A 27 0.68 -13.12 10.48
C GLU A 27 1.99 -13.56 9.81
N LEU A 28 3.09 -12.86 10.05
CA LEU A 28 4.40 -13.12 9.44
C LEU A 28 5.52 -13.26 10.50
N PRO A 29 5.35 -14.09 11.55
CA PRO A 29 6.29 -14.14 12.69
C PRO A 29 7.69 -14.65 12.32
N ARG A 30 7.86 -15.25 11.14
CA ARG A 30 9.14 -15.79 10.65
C ARG A 30 9.73 -15.01 9.47
N TRP A 31 9.09 -13.92 9.06
CA TRP A 31 9.58 -13.10 7.95
C TRP A 31 10.76 -12.26 8.39
N SER A 32 11.90 -12.43 7.70
CA SER A 32 13.09 -11.59 7.82
C SER A 32 13.27 -10.78 6.53
N THR A 33 13.34 -9.46 6.64
CA THR A 33 13.67 -8.54 5.54
C THR A 33 15.15 -8.51 5.19
N ALA A 34 16.02 -9.18 5.94
CA ALA A 34 17.42 -9.29 5.58
C ALA A 34 17.51 -10.03 4.24
N ALA A 35 17.71 -9.28 3.16
CA ALA A 35 18.15 -9.85 1.92
C ALA A 35 19.47 -10.59 2.20
N PRO A 36 19.69 -11.79 1.64
CA PRO A 36 21.04 -12.35 1.67
C PRO A 36 21.98 -11.31 1.04
N PRO A 37 23.19 -11.13 1.61
CA PRO A 37 24.15 -10.17 1.07
C PRO A 37 24.36 -10.49 -0.41
N GLY A 38 24.15 -9.50 -1.26
CA GLY A 38 24.44 -9.58 -2.68
C GLY A 38 25.94 -9.79 -2.91
N PRO A 39 26.34 -10.19 -4.13
CA PRO A 39 27.75 -10.40 -4.47
C PRO A 39 28.63 -9.16 -4.26
N ASP A 40 28.03 -7.97 -4.20
CA ASP A 40 28.72 -6.68 -4.02
C ASP A 40 28.65 -6.13 -2.58
N ASP A 41 27.96 -6.79 -1.64
CA ASP A 41 27.73 -6.31 -0.27
C ASP A 41 28.92 -6.56 0.67
N THR A 42 30.10 -6.09 0.27
CA THR A 42 31.29 -6.11 1.14
C THR A 42 31.15 -5.03 2.22
N PRO A 43 31.37 -5.32 3.52
CA PRO A 43 31.14 -4.38 4.61
C PRO A 43 31.93 -3.05 4.49
N ALA A 44 33.00 -3.04 3.70
CA ALA A 44 33.82 -1.86 3.46
C ALA A 44 33.16 -0.80 2.55
N ARG A 45 32.03 -1.07 1.87
CA ARG A 45 31.41 -0.16 0.88
C ARG A 45 29.97 0.28 1.18
N LEU A 46 29.53 0.23 2.43
CA LEU A 46 28.25 0.82 2.87
C LEU A 46 28.21 2.37 2.80
N HIS A 47 29.21 3.01 2.18
CA HIS A 47 29.06 4.36 1.68
C HIS A 47 28.07 4.31 0.52
N ALA A 48 26.83 4.72 0.80
CA ALA A 48 25.77 4.80 -0.19
C ALA A 48 26.23 5.64 -1.38
N THR A 49 26.63 4.98 -2.48
CA THR A 49 26.74 5.62 -3.78
C THR A 49 25.39 6.25 -4.10
N PRO A 50 25.32 7.53 -4.48
CA PRO A 50 24.05 8.16 -4.84
C PRO A 50 23.41 7.38 -5.97
N ARG A 51 22.32 6.68 -5.70
CA ARG A 51 21.59 5.95 -6.72
C ARG A 51 20.87 6.97 -7.58
N ALA A 52 21.14 6.95 -8.89
CA ALA A 52 20.48 7.83 -9.83
C ALA A 52 18.94 7.68 -9.72
N PRO A 53 18.16 8.77 -9.92
CA PRO A 53 16.71 8.70 -9.90
C PRO A 53 16.20 7.65 -10.90
N LEU A 54 15.37 6.73 -10.43
CA LEU A 54 14.79 5.69 -11.27
C LEU A 54 13.65 6.31 -12.08
N HIS A 55 13.83 6.46 -13.40
CA HIS A 55 12.76 6.93 -14.27
C HIS A 55 12.04 5.72 -14.89
N PRO A 56 10.74 5.52 -14.61
CA PRO A 56 10.00 4.43 -15.22
C PRO A 56 9.94 4.61 -16.74
N ALA A 57 10.10 3.52 -17.50
CA ALA A 57 9.97 3.57 -18.95
C ALA A 57 8.55 4.02 -19.34
N PRO A 58 8.36 4.77 -20.45
CA PRO A 58 7.05 5.29 -20.86
C PRO A 58 5.96 4.21 -20.98
N CYS A 59 6.30 3.01 -21.44
CA CYS A 59 5.37 1.89 -21.55
C CYS A 59 4.93 1.31 -20.19
N ALA A 60 5.60 1.62 -19.08
CA ALA A 60 5.21 1.15 -17.75
C ALA A 60 3.83 1.72 -17.34
N ALA A 61 3.53 2.97 -17.68
CA ALA A 61 2.21 3.58 -17.41
C ALA A 61 1.09 2.90 -18.23
N ILE A 62 1.37 2.56 -19.49
CA ILE A 62 0.44 1.84 -20.37
C ILE A 62 0.13 0.46 -19.78
N ARG A 63 1.17 -0.32 -19.45
CA ARG A 63 1.02 -1.65 -18.82
C ARG A 63 0.28 -1.59 -17.50
N GLN A 64 0.54 -0.58 -16.67
CA GLN A 64 -0.17 -0.40 -15.40
C GLN A 64 -1.67 -0.15 -15.62
N THR A 65 -2.00 0.67 -16.61
CA THR A 65 -3.40 0.98 -16.97
C THR A 65 -4.12 -0.27 -17.48
N GLU A 66 -3.49 -1.03 -18.37
CA GLU A 66 -4.04 -2.29 -18.89
C GLU A 66 -4.26 -3.32 -17.79
N ARG A 67 -3.32 -3.47 -16.84
CA ARG A 67 -3.47 -4.41 -15.71
C ARG A 67 -4.66 -4.04 -14.83
N ILE A 68 -4.82 -2.75 -14.52
CA ILE A 68 -5.96 -2.26 -13.73
C ILE A 68 -7.27 -2.46 -14.50
N ALA A 69 -7.31 -2.17 -15.81
CA ALA A 69 -8.49 -2.36 -16.64
C ALA A 69 -8.93 -3.84 -16.68
N LYS A 70 -7.99 -4.77 -16.86
CA LYS A 70 -8.25 -6.22 -16.81
C LYS A 70 -8.78 -6.65 -15.45
N LEU A 71 -8.17 -6.19 -14.36
CA LEU A 71 -8.62 -6.52 -13.01
C LEU A 71 -10.04 -6.01 -12.72
N ARG A 72 -10.39 -4.81 -13.23
CA ARG A 72 -11.74 -4.25 -13.11
C ARG A 72 -12.78 -4.97 -13.96
N ALA A 73 -12.38 -5.56 -15.10
CA ALA A 73 -13.30 -6.26 -16.00
C ALA A 73 -13.78 -7.62 -15.45
N TRP A 74 -12.98 -8.30 -14.62
CA TRP A 74 -13.29 -9.65 -14.12
C TRP A 74 -13.78 -9.70 -12.66
N ARG A 75 -13.74 -8.58 -11.94
CA ARG A 75 -14.10 -8.56 -10.51
C ARG A 75 -15.62 -8.53 -10.30
N CYS A 76 -16.07 -9.13 -9.20
CA CYS A 76 -17.42 -8.92 -8.69
C CYS A 76 -17.48 -7.53 -8.04
N GLY A 77 -18.19 -6.59 -8.66
CA GLY A 77 -18.27 -5.20 -8.20
C GLY A 77 -18.87 -5.05 -6.80
N GLU A 78 -19.89 -5.86 -6.48
CA GLU A 78 -20.59 -5.84 -5.20
C GLU A 78 -19.67 -6.21 -4.02
N ARG A 79 -18.90 -7.30 -4.15
CA ARG A 79 -17.89 -7.70 -3.15
C ARG A 79 -16.84 -6.63 -2.89
N VAL A 80 -16.44 -5.87 -3.91
CA VAL A 80 -15.50 -4.76 -3.74
C VAL A 80 -16.14 -3.60 -2.97
N VAL A 81 -17.40 -3.29 -3.25
CA VAL A 81 -18.14 -2.26 -2.50
C VAL A 81 -18.28 -2.66 -1.03
N ASP A 82 -18.65 -3.90 -0.74
CA ASP A 82 -18.84 -4.40 0.63
C ASP A 82 -17.53 -4.34 1.43
N THR A 83 -16.44 -4.84 0.86
CA THR A 83 -15.13 -4.84 1.52
C THR A 83 -14.56 -3.44 1.73
N LEU A 84 -14.75 -2.52 0.76
CA LEU A 84 -14.37 -1.12 0.95
C LEU A 84 -15.28 -0.39 1.96
N THR A 85 -16.53 -0.81 2.13
CA THR A 85 -17.43 -0.28 3.17
C THR A 85 -16.96 -0.73 4.56
N ALA A 86 -16.62 -2.01 4.71
CA ALA A 86 -16.04 -2.53 5.94
C ALA A 86 -14.73 -1.82 6.29
N LEU A 87 -13.85 -1.59 5.30
CA LEU A 87 -12.61 -0.83 5.50
C LEU A 87 -12.86 0.57 6.06
N ARG A 88 -13.86 1.30 5.54
CA ARG A 88 -14.21 2.64 6.05
C ARG A 88 -14.73 2.59 7.48
N ALA A 89 -15.56 1.60 7.81
CA ALA A 89 -16.07 1.42 9.17
C ALA A 89 -14.92 1.17 10.16
N THR A 90 -13.98 0.27 9.82
CA THR A 90 -12.78 0.01 10.63
C THR A 90 -11.88 1.24 10.74
N ALA A 91 -11.71 1.99 9.65
CA ALA A 91 -10.93 3.22 9.64
C ALA A 91 -11.54 4.31 10.54
N ALA A 92 -12.87 4.36 10.68
CA ALA A 92 -13.56 5.27 11.60
C ALA A 92 -13.44 4.82 13.06
N GLY A 93 -13.33 3.52 13.30
CA GLY A 93 -13.03 2.93 14.60
C GLY A 93 -11.54 2.94 14.95
N ALA A 94 -11.17 2.08 15.90
CA ALA A 94 -9.79 1.91 16.38
C ALA A 94 -9.17 0.57 15.97
N ASP A 95 -9.94 -0.35 15.36
CA ASP A 95 -9.44 -1.66 14.95
C ASP A 95 -8.41 -1.53 13.82
N ASN A 96 -7.59 -2.58 13.68
CA ASN A 96 -6.50 -2.62 12.72
C ASN A 96 -7.05 -2.69 11.27
N VAL A 97 -6.73 -1.70 10.45
CA VAL A 97 -7.26 -1.60 9.07
C VAL A 97 -6.65 -2.62 8.08
N LEU A 98 -5.55 -3.31 8.43
CA LEU A 98 -4.86 -4.21 7.50
C LEU A 98 -5.69 -5.45 7.16
N TYR A 99 -6.55 -5.91 8.07
CA TYR A 99 -7.44 -7.04 7.82
C TYR A 99 -8.48 -6.73 6.72
N PRO A 100 -9.35 -5.70 6.87
CA PRO A 100 -10.29 -5.36 5.80
C PRO A 100 -9.60 -4.82 4.54
N MET A 101 -8.39 -4.25 4.66
CA MET A 101 -7.58 -3.86 3.50
C MET A 101 -7.13 -5.08 2.69
N LYS A 102 -6.65 -6.14 3.35
CA LYS A 102 -6.32 -7.42 2.70
C LYS A 102 -7.55 -7.99 2.00
N ASP A 103 -8.70 -7.97 2.67
CA ASP A 103 -9.95 -8.49 2.10
C ASP A 103 -10.40 -7.69 0.88
N ALA A 104 -10.29 -6.36 0.91
CA ALA A 104 -10.59 -5.50 -0.23
C ALA A 104 -9.66 -5.81 -1.41
N LEU A 105 -8.35 -5.93 -1.18
CA LEU A 105 -7.39 -6.29 -2.22
C LEU A 105 -7.66 -7.69 -2.78
N ALA A 106 -7.99 -8.66 -1.93
CA ALA A 106 -8.37 -10.02 -2.33
C ALA A 106 -9.70 -10.06 -3.12
N ALA A 107 -10.62 -9.12 -2.86
CA ALA A 107 -11.84 -8.93 -3.64
C ALA A 107 -11.59 -8.23 -4.99
N GLY A 108 -10.38 -7.74 -5.26
CA GLY A 108 -10.04 -7.04 -6.50
C GLY A 108 -10.24 -5.52 -6.41
N ALA A 109 -10.16 -4.93 -5.22
CA ALA A 109 -9.96 -3.49 -5.08
C ALA A 109 -8.54 -3.12 -5.52
N THR A 110 -8.40 -1.93 -6.10
CA THR A 110 -7.09 -1.35 -6.41
C THR A 110 -6.53 -0.63 -5.18
N VAL A 111 -5.20 -0.48 -5.12
CA VAL A 111 -4.54 0.35 -4.10
C VAL A 111 -5.05 1.80 -4.12
N GLY A 112 -5.42 2.31 -5.31
CA GLY A 112 -6.03 3.64 -5.45
C GLY A 112 -7.41 3.73 -4.78
N GLU A 113 -8.27 2.73 -4.96
CA GLU A 113 -9.59 2.67 -4.32
C GLU A 113 -9.47 2.53 -2.79
N VAL A 114 -8.55 1.68 -2.31
CA VAL A 114 -8.24 1.56 -0.87
C VAL A 114 -7.76 2.89 -0.29
N ARG A 115 -6.82 3.56 -0.97
CA ARG A 115 -6.32 4.88 -0.55
C ARG A 115 -7.44 5.91 -0.52
N THR A 116 -8.31 5.93 -1.53
CA THR A 116 -9.45 6.84 -1.58
C THR A 116 -10.40 6.59 -0.41
N ALA A 117 -10.76 5.33 -0.13
CA ALA A 117 -11.62 4.97 1.00
C ALA A 117 -11.04 5.44 2.35
N LEU A 118 -9.74 5.25 2.57
CA LEU A 118 -9.06 5.75 3.77
C LEU A 118 -9.02 7.28 3.85
N ARG A 119 -8.82 7.96 2.70
CA ARG A 119 -8.83 9.43 2.64
C ARG A 119 -10.20 10.03 2.94
N GLU A 120 -11.28 9.36 2.55
CA GLU A 120 -12.65 9.81 2.87
C GLU A 120 -12.89 9.84 4.39
N VAL A 121 -12.26 8.93 5.15
CA VAL A 121 -12.42 8.85 6.61
C VAL A 121 -11.38 9.70 7.37
N TRP A 122 -10.12 9.69 6.93
CA TRP A 122 -9.00 10.33 7.64
C TRP A 122 -8.58 11.69 7.06
N GLY A 123 -9.07 12.07 5.90
CA GLY A 123 -8.72 13.32 5.20
C GLY A 123 -9.50 14.54 5.67
N GLY A 124 -10.25 14.45 6.77
CA GLY A 124 -10.89 15.59 7.42
C GLY A 124 -9.87 16.40 8.23
N GLY A 125 -9.54 17.60 7.74
CA GLY A 125 -8.65 18.57 8.37
C GLY A 125 -7.82 19.32 7.34
#